data_AF-A0AAV5U5E4-F1
#
_entry.id   AF-A0AAV5U5E4-F1
#
_cell.length_a   1.000
_cell.length_b   1.000
_cell.length_c   1.000
_cell.angle_alpha   90.00
_cell.angle_beta   90.00
_cell.angle_gamma   90.00
#
_symmetry.space_group_name_H-M   'P 1'
#
loop_
_entity.id
_entity.type
_entity.pdbx_description
1 polymer ?
#
loop_
_entity_poly.entity_id
_entity_poly.type
_entity_poly.pdbx_seq_one_letter_code
_entity_poly.pdbx_strand_id
1 'polypeptide(L)'
;GRICEKLRPVFRHYFYQAYGSPREWSDKLDAYRRSLAQWSIVCYIVGLGDRHSSNVLFEPATAKFVHIDLGMILEYSKRSLPVPERVPFRLTRDLVDPLIGDALDGHFTRIAVYTIVALRKKSSVLLGIASALLRETMSNFEEATP
;
A
#
# COMPACT_ATOMS: atom_id res chain seq x y z
N GLY A 1 7.54 1.69 -21.62
CA GLY A 1 6.86 0.43 -22.01
C GLY A 1 5.70 0.83 -22.89
N ARG A 2 5.61 0.30 -24.11
CA ARG A 2 4.79 0.84 -25.21
C ARG A 2 3.32 1.17 -24.86
N ILE A 3 2.72 0.48 -23.88
CA ILE A 3 1.36 0.76 -23.40
C ILE A 3 1.35 1.95 -22.43
N CYS A 4 2.29 2.00 -21.48
CA CYS A 4 2.42 3.09 -20.51
C CYS A 4 2.69 4.45 -21.16
N GLU A 5 3.32 4.48 -22.33
CA GLU A 5 3.53 5.72 -23.10
C GLU A 5 2.21 6.30 -23.64
N LYS A 6 1.23 5.43 -23.94
CA LYS A 6 -0.09 5.82 -24.45
C LYS A 6 -1.08 6.15 -23.34
N LEU A 7 -0.92 5.57 -22.15
CA LEU A 7 -1.79 5.78 -21.00
C LEU A 7 -1.15 6.73 -19.99
N ARG A 8 -1.75 7.91 -19.83
CA ARG A 8 -1.37 8.85 -18.79
C ARG A 8 -2.15 8.56 -17.52
N PRO A 9 -1.52 8.63 -16.33
CA PRO A 9 -2.25 8.57 -15.08
C PRO A 9 -3.17 9.79 -14.96
N VAL A 10 -4.32 9.59 -14.32
CA VAL A 10 -5.40 10.60 -14.24
C VAL A 10 -5.94 10.78 -12.84
N PHE A 11 -5.47 10.01 -11.85
CA PHE A 11 -6.03 10.05 -10.50
C PHE A 11 -5.92 11.43 -9.83
N ARG A 12 -4.94 12.27 -10.19
CA ARG A 12 -4.87 13.65 -9.69
C ARG A 12 -6.14 14.46 -9.99
N HIS A 13 -6.83 14.17 -11.09
CA HIS A 13 -8.04 14.90 -11.49
C HIS A 13 -9.19 14.66 -10.52
N TYR A 14 -9.24 13.48 -9.89
CA TYR A 14 -10.19 13.21 -8.82
C TYR A 14 -10.03 14.23 -7.68
N PHE A 15 -8.80 14.50 -7.24
CA PHE A 15 -8.54 15.46 -6.16
C PHE A 15 -8.95 16.88 -6.52
N TYR A 16 -8.79 17.29 -7.78
CA TYR A 16 -9.23 18.61 -8.26
C TYR A 16 -10.76 18.76 -8.29
N GLN A 17 -11.49 17.67 -8.50
CA GLN A 17 -12.94 17.68 -8.59
C GLN A 17 -13.62 17.45 -7.23
N ALA A 18 -13.01 16.65 -6.36
CA ALA A 18 -13.62 16.19 -5.12
C ALA A 18 -13.52 17.22 -3.97
N TYR A 19 -12.49 18.08 -3.98
CA TYR A 19 -12.18 18.97 -2.86
C TYR A 19 -12.16 20.43 -3.31
N GLY A 20 -13.17 21.20 -2.88
CA GLY A 20 -13.50 22.50 -3.46
C GLY A 20 -12.67 23.67 -2.92
N SER A 21 -12.13 23.56 -1.70
CA SER A 21 -11.31 24.61 -1.10
C SER A 21 -9.82 24.24 -1.08
N PRO A 22 -8.88 25.20 -1.24
CA PRO A 22 -7.45 24.91 -1.21
C PRO A 22 -6.98 24.27 0.11
N ARG A 23 -7.57 24.67 1.23
CA ARG A 23 -7.26 24.09 2.55
C ARG A 23 -7.72 22.64 2.63
N GLU A 24 -8.98 22.36 2.27
CA GLU A 24 -9.49 21.00 2.24
C GLU A 24 -8.68 20.12 1.29
N TRP A 25 -8.41 20.60 0.08
CA TRP A 25 -7.59 19.90 -0.90
C TRP A 25 -6.21 19.54 -0.34
N SER A 26 -5.53 20.49 0.31
CA SER A 26 -4.23 20.26 0.94
C SER A 26 -4.33 19.22 2.07
N ASP A 27 -5.31 19.34 2.95
CA ASP A 27 -5.50 18.43 4.09
C ASP A 27 -5.81 16.99 3.61
N LYS A 28 -6.63 16.85 2.56
CA LYS A 28 -6.99 15.57 1.93
C LYS A 28 -5.80 14.95 1.21
N LEU A 29 -5.03 15.75 0.48
CA LEU A 29 -3.83 15.27 -0.19
C LEU A 29 -2.78 14.78 0.80
N ASP A 30 -2.63 15.45 1.95
CA ASP A 30 -1.73 15.00 3.02
C ASP A 30 -2.23 13.72 3.70
N ALA A 31 -3.53 13.55 3.89
CA ALA A 31 -4.11 12.30 4.39
C ALA A 31 -3.86 11.13 3.41
N TYR A 32 -4.02 11.39 2.11
CA TYR A 32 -3.72 10.42 1.05
C TYR A 32 -2.24 10.02 1.06
N ARG A 33 -1.32 11.00 1.04
CA ARG A 33 0.14 10.79 1.10
C ARG A 33 0.53 9.93 2.30
N ARG A 34 0.00 10.25 3.48
CA ARG A 34 0.31 9.54 4.73
C ARG A 34 -0.16 8.09 4.67
N SER A 35 -1.42 7.89 4.31
CA SER A 35 -2.00 6.54 4.26
C SER A 35 -1.34 5.66 3.20
N LEU A 36 -1.06 6.20 2.00
CA LEU A 36 -0.34 5.48 0.94
C LEU A 36 1.07 5.07 1.37
N ALA A 37 1.84 5.99 1.99
CA ALA A 37 3.19 5.71 2.47
C ALA A 37 3.20 4.67 3.60
N GLN A 38 2.29 4.81 4.56
CA GLN A 38 2.17 3.88 5.68
C GLN A 38 1.80 2.48 5.19
N TRP A 39 0.80 2.35 4.33
CA TRP A 39 0.41 1.07 3.75
C TRP A 39 1.51 0.44 2.90
N SER A 40 2.27 1.24 2.14
CA SER A 40 3.40 0.73 1.35
C SER A 40 4.43 0.03 2.25
N ILE A 41 4.75 0.63 3.41
CA ILE A 41 5.69 0.05 4.37
C ILE A 41 5.09 -1.15 5.13
N VAL A 42 3.81 -1.08 5.51
CA VAL A 42 3.12 -2.21 6.14
C VAL A 42 3.10 -3.43 5.20
N CYS A 43 2.76 -3.23 3.93
CA CYS A 43 2.74 -4.31 2.95
C CYS A 43 4.12 -4.96 2.81
N TYR A 44 5.17 -4.13 2.74
CA TYR A 44 6.54 -4.60 2.65
C TYR A 44 6.96 -5.44 3.87
N ILE A 45 6.68 -4.96 5.09
CA ILE A 45 7.13 -5.64 6.33
C ILE A 45 6.35 -6.92 6.58
N VAL A 46 5.04 -6.91 6.34
CA VAL A 46 4.16 -8.06 6.57
C VAL A 46 4.28 -9.08 5.44
N GLY A 47 4.80 -8.70 4.27
CA GLY A 47 4.76 -9.54 3.07
C GLY A 47 3.34 -9.72 2.55
N LEU A 48 2.54 -8.64 2.59
CA LEU A 48 1.15 -8.63 2.15
C LEU A 48 1.09 -8.48 0.63
N GLY A 49 0.57 -9.49 -0.07
CA GLY A 49 0.37 -9.46 -1.52
C GLY A 49 -1.09 -9.62 -1.93
N ASP A 50 -1.31 -9.95 -3.20
CA ASP A 50 -2.61 -9.87 -3.87
C ASP A 50 -3.20 -8.45 -3.82
N ARG A 51 -2.34 -7.46 -4.13
CA ARG A 51 -2.69 -6.04 -4.09
C ARG A 51 -3.20 -5.55 -5.45
N HIS A 52 -4.28 -6.17 -5.95
CA HIS A 52 -4.99 -5.68 -7.13
C HIS A 52 -5.91 -4.49 -6.79
N SER A 53 -6.47 -3.83 -7.82
CA SER A 53 -7.30 -2.62 -7.63
C SER A 53 -8.52 -2.85 -6.74
N SER A 54 -9.13 -4.04 -6.79
CA SER A 54 -10.30 -4.35 -5.95
C SER A 54 -9.98 -4.59 -4.46
N ASN A 55 -8.71 -4.81 -4.10
CA ASN A 55 -8.25 -4.98 -2.71
C ASN A 55 -7.69 -3.68 -2.12
N VAL A 56 -7.96 -2.57 -2.81
CA VAL A 56 -7.54 -1.23 -2.47
C VAL A 56 -8.78 -0.34 -2.50
N LEU A 57 -9.09 0.23 -1.36
CA LEU A 57 -10.16 1.19 -1.20
C LEU A 57 -9.59 2.60 -1.03
N PHE A 58 -10.10 3.54 -1.80
CA PHE A 58 -9.91 4.96 -1.56
C PHE A 58 -11.20 5.52 -0.97
N GLU A 59 -11.12 6.12 0.22
CA GLU A 59 -12.29 6.68 0.91
C GLU A 59 -12.45 8.18 0.58
N PRO A 60 -13.48 8.59 -0.20
CA PRO A 60 -13.65 9.98 -0.64
C PRO A 60 -13.67 11.01 0.50
N ALA A 61 -14.36 10.67 1.58
CA ALA A 61 -14.60 11.57 2.70
C ALA A 61 -13.34 11.90 3.48
N THR A 62 -12.36 10.98 3.56
CA THR A 62 -11.11 11.20 4.32
C THR A 62 -9.88 11.32 3.42
N ALA A 63 -10.01 10.99 2.13
CA ALA A 63 -8.94 10.80 1.16
C ALA A 63 -7.92 9.72 1.56
N LYS A 64 -8.28 8.79 2.44
CA LYS A 64 -7.37 7.74 2.87
C LYS A 64 -7.38 6.58 1.88
N PHE A 65 -6.18 6.06 1.65
CA PHE A 65 -5.93 4.81 0.96
C PHE A 65 -5.92 3.66 1.97
N VAL A 66 -6.70 2.61 1.74
CA VAL A 66 -6.87 1.49 2.68
C VAL A 66 -6.83 0.16 1.93
N HIS A 67 -6.12 -0.82 2.47
CA HIS A 67 -6.22 -2.21 2.02
C HIS A 67 -7.34 -2.91 2.80
N ILE A 68 -8.25 -3.58 2.09
CA ILE A 68 -9.48 -4.16 2.68
C ILE A 68 -9.49 -5.68 2.77
N ASP A 69 -8.60 -6.37 2.06
CA ASP A 69 -8.37 -7.81 2.17
C ASP A 69 -6.96 -8.03 2.69
N LEU A 70 -6.77 -8.74 3.80
CA LEU A 70 -5.45 -8.99 4.39
C LEU A 70 -5.11 -10.50 4.44
N GLY A 71 -5.73 -11.33 3.59
CA GLY A 71 -5.57 -12.79 3.64
C GLY A 71 -4.21 -13.31 3.16
N MET A 72 -3.55 -12.59 2.25
CA MET A 72 -2.31 -13.06 1.59
C MET A 72 -1.05 -12.43 2.23
N ILE A 73 -0.79 -12.75 3.49
CA ILE A 73 0.35 -12.24 4.27
C ILE A 73 1.56 -13.18 4.28
N LEU A 74 2.68 -12.75 4.88
CA LEU A 74 3.90 -13.55 5.07
C LEU A 74 4.46 -14.14 3.76
N GLU A 75 4.35 -13.37 2.67
CA GLU A 75 4.80 -13.74 1.33
C GLU A 75 4.04 -14.91 0.71
N TYR A 76 2.85 -15.25 1.24
CA TYR A 76 2.03 -16.34 0.73
C TYR A 76 1.67 -16.15 -0.75
N SER A 77 1.32 -14.93 -1.16
CA SER A 77 1.04 -14.57 -2.57
C SER A 77 2.15 -14.92 -3.55
N LYS A 78 3.42 -14.85 -3.14
CA LYS A 78 4.57 -15.19 -4.00
C LYS A 78 4.70 -16.69 -4.22
N ARG A 79 4.17 -17.50 -3.31
CA ARG A 79 4.28 -18.97 -3.31
C ARG A 79 3.06 -19.63 -3.92
N SER A 80 1.87 -19.07 -3.71
CA SER A 80 0.60 -19.70 -4.09
C SER A 80 0.00 -19.20 -5.40
N LEU A 81 0.35 -17.99 -5.87
CA LEU A 81 -0.19 -17.46 -7.12
C LEU A 81 0.54 -18.07 -8.34
N PRO A 82 -0.19 -18.46 -9.42
CA PRO A 82 0.43 -18.95 -10.65
C PRO A 82 1.40 -17.95 -11.30
N VAL A 83 1.11 -16.65 -11.15
CA VAL A 83 2.01 -15.56 -11.55
C VAL A 83 2.39 -14.79 -10.29
N PRO A 84 3.64 -14.94 -9.80
CA PRO A 84 4.05 -14.34 -8.54
C PRO A 84 4.05 -12.81 -8.58
N GLU A 85 3.56 -12.19 -7.51
CA GLU A 85 3.69 -10.75 -7.31
C GLU A 85 5.14 -10.40 -6.92
N ARG A 86 5.90 -9.83 -7.85
CA ARG A 86 7.33 -9.52 -7.65
C ARG A 86 7.60 -8.16 -7.01
N VAL A 87 6.59 -7.32 -6.90
CA VAL A 87 6.71 -5.98 -6.31
C VAL A 87 6.49 -6.06 -4.79
N PRO A 88 7.24 -5.30 -3.98
CA PRO A 88 7.13 -5.33 -2.52
C PRO A 88 5.83 -4.68 -1.99
N PHE A 89 5.22 -3.81 -2.77
CA PHE A 89 3.96 -3.13 -2.49
C PHE A 89 3.44 -2.48 -3.78
N ARG A 90 2.16 -2.11 -3.79
CA ARG A 90 1.53 -1.45 -4.94
C ARG A 90 1.77 0.05 -4.93
N LEU A 91 2.63 0.54 -5.81
CA LEU A 91 2.85 1.97 -6.06
C LEU A 91 2.87 2.26 -7.57
N THR A 92 1.69 2.16 -8.20
CA THR A 92 1.55 2.35 -9.65
C THR A 92 1.65 3.83 -10.03
N ARG A 93 1.84 4.10 -11.33
CA ARG A 93 1.87 5.47 -11.88
C ARG A 93 0.64 6.31 -11.51
N ASP A 94 -0.52 5.67 -11.38
CA ASP A 94 -1.77 6.34 -11.05
C ASP A 94 -1.87 6.66 -9.55
N LEU A 95 -1.28 5.85 -8.68
CA LEU A 95 -1.20 6.15 -7.23
C LEU A 95 -0.15 7.23 -6.91
N VAL A 96 0.88 7.35 -7.74
CA VAL A 96 1.89 8.42 -7.61
C VAL A 96 1.36 9.76 -8.16
N ASP A 97 0.37 9.72 -9.05
CA ASP A 97 -0.13 10.88 -9.78
C ASP A 97 -0.63 12.03 -8.90
N PRO A 98 -1.43 11.79 -7.84
CA PRO A 98 -1.90 12.86 -6.97
C PRO A 98 -0.81 13.49 -6.11
N LEU A 99 0.37 12.86 -5.98
CA LEU A 99 1.43 13.39 -5.13
C LEU A 99 1.99 14.74 -5.64
N ILE A 100 1.68 15.12 -6.89
CA ILE A 100 1.84 16.44 -7.55
C ILE A 100 3.13 17.17 -7.14
N GLY A 101 4.17 17.03 -7.94
CA GLY A 101 5.44 17.78 -7.80
C GLY A 101 6.31 17.36 -6.62
N ASP A 102 5.76 16.60 -5.67
CA ASP A 102 6.54 15.89 -4.66
C ASP A 102 7.24 14.71 -5.38
N ALA A 103 8.54 14.87 -5.65
CA ALA A 103 9.33 13.77 -6.17
C ALA A 103 9.23 12.58 -5.19
N LEU A 104 9.50 11.36 -5.66
CA LEU A 104 9.57 10.20 -4.77
C LEU A 104 10.61 10.37 -3.65
N ASP A 105 11.47 11.40 -3.69
CA ASP A 105 12.39 11.80 -2.61
C ASP A 105 11.78 12.80 -1.59
N GLY A 106 10.48 13.07 -1.70
CA GLY A 106 9.77 14.10 -0.97
C GLY A 106 9.02 13.65 0.29
N HIS A 107 7.83 14.20 0.54
CA HIS A 107 7.02 13.91 1.73
C HIS A 107 6.65 12.43 1.86
N PHE A 108 6.31 11.77 0.75
CA PHE A 108 6.00 10.34 0.75
C PHE A 108 7.14 9.53 1.37
N THR A 109 8.38 9.73 0.90
CA THR A 109 9.54 8.98 1.39
C THR A 109 9.88 9.33 2.82
N ARG A 110 9.75 10.59 3.23
CA ARG A 110 9.91 10.96 4.65
C ARG A 110 8.93 10.21 5.55
N ILE A 111 7.67 10.10 5.15
CA ILE A 111 6.66 9.36 5.91
C ILE A 111 6.97 7.86 5.90
N ALA A 112 7.39 7.31 4.75
CA ALA A 112 7.76 5.91 4.62
C ALA A 112 8.96 5.56 5.53
N VAL A 113 10.02 6.37 5.51
CA VAL A 113 11.21 6.23 6.39
C VAL A 113 10.82 6.34 7.86
N TYR A 114 9.98 7.32 8.22
CA TYR A 114 9.48 7.45 9.58
C TYR A 114 8.70 6.19 10.01
N THR A 115 7.84 5.67 9.13
CA THR A 115 7.02 4.49 9.39
C THR A 115 7.88 3.26 9.62
N ILE A 116 8.87 3.00 8.77
CA ILE A 116 9.75 1.83 8.94
C ILE A 116 10.60 1.93 10.20
N VAL A 117 11.09 3.13 10.55
CA VAL A 117 11.83 3.35 11.81
C VAL A 117 10.94 3.10 13.02
N ALA A 118 9.69 3.59 12.99
CA ALA A 118 8.74 3.38 14.07
C ALA A 118 8.39 1.89 14.25
N LEU A 119 8.14 1.17 13.15
CA LEU A 119 7.84 -0.27 13.18
C LEU A 119 9.04 -1.09 13.64
N ARG A 120 10.28 -0.73 13.22
CA ARG A 120 11.51 -1.39 13.70
C ARG A 120 11.70 -1.25 15.21
N LYS A 121 11.35 -0.10 15.80
CA LYS A 121 11.39 0.10 17.27
C LYS A 121 10.38 -0.77 18.02
N LYS A 122 9.36 -1.29 17.33
CA LYS A 122 8.31 -2.17 17.88
C LYS A 122 8.38 -3.59 17.31
N SER A 123 9.56 -4.01 16.81
CA SER A 123 9.76 -5.30 16.15
C SER A 123 9.38 -6.50 17.02
N SER A 124 9.60 -6.45 18.33
CA SER A 124 9.22 -7.53 19.26
C SER A 124 7.71 -7.81 19.24
N VAL A 125 6.88 -6.76 19.16
CA VAL A 125 5.43 -6.89 19.06
C VAL A 125 5.03 -7.48 17.71
N LEU A 126 5.63 -6.99 16.62
CA LEU A 126 5.37 -7.50 15.27
C LEU A 126 5.73 -8.98 15.13
N LEU A 127 6.90 -9.38 15.65
CA LEU A 127 7.33 -10.78 15.69
C LEU A 127 6.42 -11.64 16.57
N GLY A 128 5.95 -11.11 17.69
CA GLY A 128 4.97 -11.79 18.55
C GLY A 128 3.65 -12.06 17.82
N ILE A 129 3.10 -11.06 17.13
CA ILE A 129 1.89 -11.21 16.31
C ILE A 129 2.13 -12.21 15.18
N ALA A 130 3.24 -12.10 14.44
CA ALA A 130 3.57 -13.04 13.37
C ALA A 130 3.71 -14.48 13.90
N SER A 131 4.32 -14.68 15.08
CA SER A 131 4.43 -15.99 15.70
C SER A 131 3.07 -16.54 16.14
N ALA A 132 2.18 -15.70 16.68
CA ALA A 132 0.84 -16.12 17.05
C ALA A 132 0.03 -16.52 15.81
N LEU A 133 0.05 -15.68 14.76
CA LEU A 133 -0.61 -15.97 13.49
C LEU A 133 -0.12 -17.30 12.90
N LEU A 134 1.20 -17.51 12.82
CA LEU A 134 1.76 -18.77 12.31
C LEU A 134 1.33 -20.00 13.11
N ARG A 135 1.19 -19.89 14.43
CA ARG A 135 0.72 -21.01 15.27
C ARG A 135 -0.75 -21.35 15.02
N GLU A 136 -1.59 -20.34 14.83
CA GLU A 136 -3.03 -20.52 14.56
C GLU A 136 -3.31 -20.96 13.11
N THR A 137 -2.46 -20.56 12.16
CA THR A 137 -2.69 -20.72 10.71
C THR A 137 -1.94 -21.88 10.07
N MET A 138 -1.22 -22.70 10.85
CA MET A 138 -0.58 -23.93 10.36
C MET A 138 -1.55 -24.93 9.70
N SER A 139 -2.88 -24.74 9.78
CA SER A 139 -3.85 -25.51 8.99
C SER A 139 -4.23 -24.89 7.63
N ASN A 140 -3.93 -23.60 7.37
CA ASN A 140 -4.43 -22.84 6.21
C ASN A 140 -3.32 -22.30 5.28
N PHE A 141 -2.06 -22.28 5.72
CA PHE A 141 -0.90 -21.95 4.86
C PHE A 141 -0.15 -23.20 4.37
N GLU A 142 -0.72 -24.41 4.56
CA GLU A 142 -0.18 -25.62 3.95
C GLU A 142 -0.21 -25.50 2.42
N GLU A 143 0.88 -25.96 1.81
CA GLU A 143 1.14 -25.88 0.38
C GLU A 143 0.01 -26.56 -0.41
N ALA A 144 -0.51 -25.88 -1.44
CA ALA A 144 -1.17 -26.60 -2.51
C ALA A 144 -0.10 -27.51 -3.13
N THR A 145 -0.20 -28.81 -2.88
CA THR A 145 0.67 -29.82 -3.48
C THR A 145 0.68 -29.65 -5.01
N PRO A 146 1.84 -29.83 -5.66
CA PRO A 146 2.00 -29.60 -7.10
C PRO A 146 1.07 -30.46 -7.96
#